data_AF-A0A0N4VUV3-F1
#
_entry.id   AF-A0A0N4VUV3-F1
#
_cell.length_a   1.000
_cell.length_b   1.000
_cell.length_c   1.000
_cell.angle_alpha   90.00
_cell.angle_beta   90.00
_cell.angle_gamma   90.00
#
_symmetry.space_group_name_H-M   'P 1'
#
loop_
_entity.id
_entity.type
_entity.pdbx_description
1 polymer ?
#
loop_
_entity_poly.entity_id
_entity_poly.type
_entity_poly.pdbx_seq_one_letter_code
_entity_poly.pdbx_strand_id
1 'polypeptide(L)'
;MISYIEMLSFIVIVCTRPNDTDMRDAIRQTWANPHFSKAVHIFAAYRWIVANYPGKFVLKVDSDVVLHLDKVIPLLKQPHERYMLCHIHKKVQPIRDVDSLCPSRSTVQKFSRYIPESSYHERYLPDYCNGPTYLISPAALAALIEVAWRHKIFEVEDAFFTGVLARSANVQLVKEPGFWNRPVSRRITGLYFSSSLSSTRRN
;
A
#
# COMPACT_ATOMS: atom_id res chain seq x y z
N MET A 1 -28.32 -25.52 -3.87
CA MET A 1 -27.24 -26.09 -4.71
C MET A 1 -26.23 -24.98 -4.94
N ILE A 2 -25.21 -24.89 -4.07
CA ILE A 2 -24.21 -23.80 -4.12
C ILE A 2 -23.11 -24.31 -5.06
N SER A 3 -23.04 -23.72 -6.25
CA SER A 3 -22.01 -24.06 -7.24
C SER A 3 -20.65 -23.57 -6.76
N TYR A 4 -19.71 -24.51 -6.63
CA TYR A 4 -18.29 -24.26 -6.44
C TYR A 4 -17.78 -23.29 -7.51
N ILE A 5 -17.17 -22.19 -7.09
CA ILE A 5 -16.34 -21.37 -7.98
C ILE A 5 -15.06 -22.18 -8.18
N GLU A 6 -14.93 -22.83 -9.34
CA GLU A 6 -13.66 -23.43 -9.74
C GLU A 6 -12.59 -22.32 -9.83
N MET A 7 -11.46 -22.53 -9.14
CA MET A 7 -10.28 -21.70 -9.35
C MET A 7 -9.78 -21.93 -10.77
N LEU A 8 -10.08 -20.98 -11.65
CA LEU A 8 -9.49 -20.94 -12.99
C LEU A 8 -7.97 -20.89 -12.86
N SER A 9 -7.32 -21.96 -13.32
CA SER A 9 -5.87 -22.02 -13.49
C SER A 9 -5.55 -21.67 -14.94
N PHE A 10 -4.73 -20.66 -15.16
CA PHE A 10 -4.30 -20.25 -16.49
C PHE A 10 -2.77 -20.29 -16.59
N ILE A 11 -2.28 -20.76 -17.73
CA ILE A 11 -0.85 -20.76 -18.06
C ILE A 11 -0.57 -19.51 -18.88
N VAL A 12 0.30 -18.63 -18.38
CA VAL A 12 0.80 -17.47 -19.13
C VAL A 12 2.18 -17.80 -19.65
N ILE A 13 2.35 -17.81 -20.97
CA ILE A 13 3.65 -17.98 -21.62
C ILE A 13 4.15 -16.59 -22.03
N VAL A 14 5.20 -16.12 -21.36
CA VAL A 14 5.87 -14.86 -21.70
C VAL A 14 7.20 -15.19 -22.41
N CYS A 15 7.23 -15.00 -23.73
CA CYS A 15 8.42 -15.25 -24.54
C CYS A 15 9.39 -14.07 -24.46
N THR A 16 10.67 -14.36 -24.19
CA THR A 16 11.77 -13.39 -24.19
C THR A 16 12.92 -13.93 -25.04
N ARG A 17 13.82 -13.06 -25.52
CA ARG A 17 14.98 -13.49 -26.32
C ARG A 17 15.95 -14.30 -25.44
N PRO A 18 16.64 -15.32 -25.98
CA PRO A 18 17.58 -16.16 -25.20
C PRO A 18 18.69 -15.39 -24.48
N ASN A 19 19.05 -14.20 -24.93
CA ASN A 19 20.13 -13.39 -24.38
C ASN A 19 19.64 -12.25 -23.47
N ASP A 20 18.32 -12.08 -23.31
CA ASP A 20 17.73 -11.02 -22.48
C ASP A 20 17.56 -11.52 -21.03
N THR A 21 18.66 -11.62 -20.31
CA THR A 21 18.69 -12.04 -18.90
C THR A 21 17.96 -11.05 -18.00
N ASP A 22 18.11 -9.75 -18.26
CA ASP A 22 17.54 -8.69 -17.44
C ASP A 22 16.01 -8.71 -17.45
N MET A 23 15.38 -8.91 -18.62
CA MET A 23 13.92 -9.00 -18.72
C MET A 23 13.38 -10.27 -18.04
N ARG A 24 14.10 -11.40 -18.14
CA ARG A 24 13.72 -12.64 -17.45
C ARG A 24 13.88 -12.54 -15.95
N ASP A 25 14.94 -11.89 -15.48
CA ASP A 25 15.17 -11.68 -14.05
C ASP A 25 14.18 -10.68 -13.49
N ALA A 26 13.82 -9.62 -14.22
CA ALA A 26 12.72 -8.73 -13.85
C ALA A 26 11.41 -9.52 -13.71
N ILE A 27 11.04 -10.38 -14.67
CA ILE A 27 9.82 -11.21 -14.60
C ILE A 27 9.87 -12.16 -13.41
N ARG A 28 11.00 -12.84 -13.18
CA ARG A 28 11.19 -13.75 -12.04
C ARG A 28 11.12 -13.02 -10.70
N GLN A 29 11.66 -11.81 -10.62
CA GLN A 29 11.63 -10.95 -9.44
C GLN A 29 10.30 -10.21 -9.26
N THR A 30 9.30 -10.37 -10.14
CA THR A 30 8.03 -9.63 -10.01
C THR A 30 6.80 -10.54 -10.05
N TRP A 31 6.71 -11.44 -11.03
CA TRP A 31 5.50 -12.26 -11.28
C TRP A 31 5.66 -13.72 -10.87
N ALA A 32 6.89 -14.27 -10.90
CA ALA A 32 7.11 -15.72 -10.75
C ALA A 32 7.80 -16.13 -9.41
N ASN A 33 7.86 -15.24 -8.43
CA ASN A 33 8.42 -15.59 -7.12
C ASN A 33 7.34 -15.63 -6.03
N PRO A 34 7.09 -16.81 -5.42
CA PRO A 34 6.09 -16.99 -4.37
C PRO A 34 6.40 -16.25 -3.06
N HIS A 35 7.60 -15.66 -2.93
CA HIS A 35 8.03 -14.82 -1.82
C HIS A 35 7.95 -13.33 -2.11
N PHE A 36 7.60 -12.89 -3.33
CA PHE A 36 7.79 -11.50 -3.70
C PHE A 36 6.66 -10.59 -3.26
N SER A 37 7.09 -9.69 -2.38
CA SER A 37 6.39 -8.66 -1.63
C SER A 37 5.24 -7.99 -2.37
N LYS A 38 4.16 -7.72 -1.62
CA LYS A 38 3.12 -6.75 -2.00
C LYS A 38 3.73 -5.44 -2.54
N ALA A 39 4.91 -5.07 -2.04
CA ALA A 39 5.62 -3.86 -2.44
C ALA A 39 6.04 -3.88 -3.93
N VAL A 40 6.48 -5.02 -4.46
CA VAL A 40 6.86 -5.13 -5.88
C VAL A 40 5.65 -5.05 -6.81
N HIS A 41 4.53 -5.70 -6.44
CA HIS A 41 3.28 -5.61 -7.21
C HIS A 41 2.73 -4.19 -7.22
N ILE A 42 2.74 -3.51 -6.06
CA ILE A 42 2.34 -2.11 -5.96
C ILE A 42 3.27 -1.21 -6.77
N PHE A 43 4.60 -1.45 -6.74
CA PHE A 43 5.55 -0.67 -7.54
C PHE A 43 5.25 -0.77 -9.03
N ALA A 44 5.04 -1.99 -9.53
CA ALA A 44 4.71 -2.22 -10.94
C ALA A 44 3.40 -1.52 -11.33
N ALA A 45 2.36 -1.63 -10.50
CA ALA A 45 1.09 -0.96 -10.71
C ALA A 45 1.26 0.57 -10.75
N TYR A 46 2.00 1.15 -9.80
CA TYR A 46 2.22 2.60 -9.73
C TYR A 46 3.01 3.12 -10.93
N ARG A 47 4.07 2.42 -11.35
CA ARG A 47 4.82 2.78 -12.56
C ARG A 47 3.93 2.77 -13.80
N TRP A 48 3.08 1.75 -13.94
CA TRP A 48 2.15 1.65 -15.06
C TRP A 48 1.10 2.78 -15.04
N ILE A 49 0.55 3.09 -13.87
CA ILE A 49 -0.40 4.20 -13.71
C ILE A 49 0.24 5.54 -14.06
N VAL A 50 1.47 5.82 -13.58
CA VAL A 50 2.17 7.08 -13.92
C VAL A 50 2.40 7.18 -15.43
N ALA A 51 2.76 6.08 -16.09
CA ALA A 51 3.03 6.07 -17.53
C ALA A 51 1.77 6.22 -18.39
N ASN A 52 0.63 5.67 -17.97
CA ASN A 52 -0.58 5.59 -18.81
C ASN A 52 -1.71 6.53 -18.36
N TYR A 53 -1.70 6.96 -17.09
CA TYR A 53 -2.75 7.77 -16.46
C TYR A 53 -2.17 8.86 -15.53
N PRO A 54 -1.21 9.69 -15.99
CA PRO A 54 -0.46 10.62 -15.14
C PRO A 54 -1.30 11.69 -14.42
N GLY A 55 -2.55 11.92 -14.84
CA GLY A 55 -3.47 12.88 -14.22
C GLY A 55 -4.52 12.28 -13.30
N LYS A 56 -4.43 10.98 -12.98
CA LYS A 56 -5.46 10.28 -12.19
C LYS A 56 -5.02 10.11 -10.74
N PHE A 57 -5.95 10.40 -9.82
CA PHE A 57 -5.80 10.05 -8.42
C PHE A 57 -5.80 8.53 -8.27
N VAL A 58 -5.05 8.02 -7.31
CA VAL A 58 -5.01 6.60 -6.98
C VAL A 58 -5.55 6.37 -5.59
N LEU A 59 -6.63 5.60 -5.50
CA LEU A 59 -7.12 5.08 -4.23
C LEU A 59 -6.65 3.63 -4.10
N LYS A 60 -5.71 3.38 -3.19
CA LYS A 60 -5.33 2.01 -2.82
C LYS A 60 -6.29 1.48 -1.77
N VAL A 61 -6.68 0.22 -1.93
CA VAL A 61 -7.66 -0.45 -1.08
C VAL A 61 -7.28 -1.92 -0.97
N ASP A 62 -7.20 -2.45 0.25
CA ASP A 62 -7.07 -3.90 0.46
C ASP A 62 -8.41 -4.61 0.20
N SER A 63 -8.36 -5.91 -0.15
CA SER A 63 -9.54 -6.70 -0.53
C SER A 63 -10.54 -6.91 0.62
N ASP A 64 -10.15 -6.66 1.86
CA ASP A 64 -10.96 -6.82 3.07
C ASP A 64 -11.51 -5.49 3.60
N VAL A 65 -11.51 -4.44 2.76
CA VAL A 65 -11.94 -3.09 3.09
C VAL A 65 -13.25 -2.73 2.41
N VAL A 66 -14.16 -2.14 3.18
CA VAL A 66 -15.42 -1.56 2.68
C VAL A 66 -15.25 -0.06 2.52
N LEU A 67 -15.69 0.49 1.38
CA LEU A 67 -15.57 1.90 1.03
C LEU A 67 -16.91 2.53 0.65
N HIS A 68 -17.07 3.80 1.01
CA HIS A 68 -18.17 4.64 0.54
C HIS A 68 -17.65 5.65 -0.49
N LEU A 69 -17.77 5.32 -1.79
CA LEU A 69 -17.16 6.13 -2.86
C LEU A 69 -17.68 7.57 -2.91
N ASP A 70 -18.96 7.82 -2.61
CA ASP A 70 -19.51 9.19 -2.58
C ASP A 70 -18.83 10.09 -1.54
N LYS A 71 -18.18 9.51 -0.53
CA LYS A 71 -17.38 10.26 0.46
C LYS A 71 -15.95 10.47 -0.01
N VAL A 72 -15.45 9.65 -0.93
CA VAL A 72 -14.08 9.76 -1.47
C VAL A 72 -14.00 10.78 -2.60
N ILE A 73 -14.99 10.81 -3.50
CA ILE A 73 -14.98 11.70 -4.67
C ILE A 73 -14.76 13.19 -4.30
N PRO A 74 -15.41 13.75 -3.27
CA PRO A 74 -15.19 15.15 -2.87
C PRO A 74 -13.77 15.45 -2.34
N LEU A 75 -12.98 14.41 -2.02
CA LEU A 75 -11.61 14.54 -1.52
C LEU A 75 -10.56 14.65 -2.65
N LEU A 76 -10.95 14.40 -3.90
CA LEU A 76 -10.07 14.47 -5.07
C LEU A 76 -9.84 15.94 -5.46
N LYS A 77 -8.85 16.60 -4.83
CA LYS A 77 -8.57 18.03 -4.99
C LYS A 77 -7.12 18.26 -5.46
N GLN A 78 -6.83 19.43 -6.00
CA GLN A 78 -5.46 19.91 -6.27
C GLN A 78 -4.49 18.85 -6.86
N PRO A 79 -4.70 18.37 -8.10
CA PRO A 79 -3.94 17.25 -8.67
C PRO A 79 -2.43 17.50 -8.80
N HIS A 80 -2.00 18.76 -8.78
CA HIS A 80 -0.61 19.19 -8.88
C HIS A 80 0.12 19.25 -7.53
N GLU A 81 -0.61 19.20 -6.41
CA GLU A 81 0.00 19.14 -5.09
C GLU A 81 0.42 17.71 -4.75
N ARG A 82 1.52 17.57 -4.02
CA ARG A 82 2.05 16.27 -3.60
C ARG A 82 1.49 15.90 -2.24
N TYR A 83 0.37 15.18 -2.21
CA TYR A 83 -0.25 14.78 -0.95
C TYR A 83 -0.83 13.36 -0.99
N MET A 84 -1.00 12.79 0.21
CA MET A 84 -1.76 11.57 0.45
C MET A 84 -2.77 11.76 1.58
N LEU A 85 -3.98 11.21 1.42
CA LEU A 85 -5.01 11.19 2.48
C LEU A 85 -5.11 9.80 3.08
N CYS A 86 -4.95 9.70 4.41
CA CYS A 86 -4.98 8.40 5.08
C CYS A 86 -5.08 8.49 6.61
N HIS A 87 -5.15 7.31 7.24
CA HIS A 87 -4.80 7.15 8.65
C HIS A 87 -3.29 7.07 8.80
N ILE A 88 -2.68 7.96 9.58
CA ILE A 88 -1.22 8.05 9.70
C ILE A 88 -0.72 7.26 10.91
N HIS A 89 0.19 6.31 10.67
CA HIS A 89 1.03 5.69 11.69
C HIS A 89 2.22 6.60 12.03
N LYS A 90 2.56 6.68 13.32
CA LYS A 90 3.66 7.51 13.82
C LYS A 90 4.54 6.71 14.79
N LYS A 91 5.84 7.02 14.80
CA LYS A 91 6.82 6.44 15.76
C LYS A 91 6.84 4.91 15.76
N VAL A 92 6.62 4.27 14.62
CA VAL A 92 6.65 2.81 14.49
C VAL A 92 8.11 2.34 14.40
N GLN A 93 8.47 1.32 15.17
CA GLN A 93 9.78 0.70 15.07
C GLN A 93 9.74 -0.42 14.02
N PRO A 94 10.74 -0.51 13.12
CA PRO A 94 10.85 -1.61 12.18
C PRO A 94 11.04 -2.93 12.95
N ILE A 95 10.29 -3.97 12.56
CA ILE A 95 10.38 -5.28 13.20
C ILE A 95 11.64 -5.99 12.68
N ARG A 96 12.61 -6.20 13.57
CA ARG A 96 13.89 -6.88 13.31
C ARG A 96 13.98 -8.28 13.88
N ASP A 97 12.95 -8.70 14.61
CA ASP A 97 12.87 -10.01 15.22
C ASP A 97 11.48 -10.58 14.94
N VAL A 98 11.41 -11.64 14.15
CA VAL A 98 10.15 -12.29 13.79
C VAL A 98 9.56 -13.08 14.96
N ASP A 99 10.36 -13.47 15.94
CA ASP A 99 9.91 -14.22 17.12
C ASP A 99 9.18 -13.31 18.12
N SER A 100 9.46 -11.99 18.08
CA SER A 100 8.68 -10.98 18.79
C SER A 100 7.21 -10.88 18.33
N LEU A 101 6.87 -11.47 17.18
CA LEU A 101 5.53 -11.43 16.61
C LEU A 101 4.64 -12.55 17.15
N CYS A 102 3.35 -12.24 17.31
CA CYS A 102 2.32 -13.14 17.85
C CYS A 102 2.51 -14.61 17.40
N PRO A 103 2.67 -15.57 18.34
CA PRO A 103 2.98 -16.97 18.02
C PRO A 103 1.94 -17.65 17.13
N SER A 104 0.68 -17.22 17.17
CA SER A 104 -0.40 -17.78 16.35
C SER A 104 -0.33 -17.40 14.87
N ARG A 105 0.53 -16.45 14.49
CA ARG A 105 0.72 -16.05 13.09
C ARG A 105 1.60 -17.07 12.37
N SER A 106 1.21 -17.41 11.14
CA SER A 106 2.04 -18.26 10.29
C SER A 106 3.40 -17.60 10.02
N THR A 107 4.41 -18.43 9.74
CA THR A 107 5.76 -17.98 9.35
C THR A 107 5.70 -16.90 8.27
N VAL A 108 4.88 -17.11 7.23
CA VAL A 108 4.67 -16.14 6.14
C VAL A 108 4.17 -14.78 6.65
N GLN A 109 3.21 -14.75 7.58
CA GLN A 109 2.67 -13.50 8.16
C GLN A 109 3.65 -12.79 9.12
N LYS A 110 4.61 -13.53 9.66
CA LYS A 110 5.68 -12.96 10.47
C LYS A 110 6.70 -12.27 9.56
N PHE A 111 7.18 -12.97 8.55
CA PHE A 111 8.14 -12.43 7.58
C PHE A 111 7.57 -11.28 6.75
N SER A 112 6.26 -11.23 6.47
CA SER A 112 5.64 -10.10 5.75
C SER A 112 5.69 -8.76 6.48
N ARG A 113 6.17 -8.73 7.73
CA ARG A 113 6.33 -7.51 8.54
C ARG A 113 7.77 -7.27 8.98
N TYR A 114 8.67 -8.18 8.64
CA TYR A 114 10.09 -8.06 8.94
C TYR A 114 10.73 -7.04 8.00
N ILE A 115 11.58 -6.17 8.56
CA ILE A 115 12.35 -5.20 7.80
C ILE A 115 13.81 -5.39 8.20
N PRO A 116 14.72 -5.82 7.31
CA PRO A 116 16.13 -5.99 7.66
C PRO A 116 16.86 -4.65 7.76
N GLU A 117 17.87 -4.58 8.64
CA GLU A 117 18.71 -3.39 8.86
C GLU A 117 19.39 -2.92 7.55
N SER A 118 19.72 -3.88 6.67
CA SER A 118 20.30 -3.62 5.35
C SER A 118 19.39 -2.89 4.37
N SER A 119 18.07 -2.89 4.59
CA SER A 119 17.08 -2.20 3.74
C SER A 119 16.62 -0.86 4.32
N TYR A 120 16.63 -0.72 5.64
CA TYR A 120 16.30 0.51 6.35
C TYR A 120 17.07 0.52 7.66
N HIS A 121 17.80 1.59 8.01
CA HIS A 121 18.72 1.60 9.16
C HIS A 121 18.32 2.55 10.30
N GLU A 122 17.27 3.35 10.11
CA GLU A 122 16.84 4.27 11.15
C GLU A 122 16.01 3.55 12.22
N ARG A 123 16.07 4.09 13.45
CA ARG A 123 15.38 3.52 14.62
C ARG A 123 13.86 3.51 14.50
N TYR A 124 13.29 4.48 13.81
CA TYR A 124 11.85 4.61 13.60
C TYR A 124 11.58 4.75 12.11
N LEU A 125 10.50 4.12 11.65
CA LEU A 125 9.95 4.39 10.32
C LEU A 125 9.47 5.85 10.26
N PRO A 126 9.50 6.50 9.08
CA PRO A 126 8.86 7.79 8.90
C PRO A 126 7.36 7.67 9.18
N ASP A 127 6.68 8.79 9.42
CA ASP A 127 5.22 8.78 9.41
C ASP A 127 4.74 8.22 8.05
N TYR A 128 3.76 7.32 8.07
CA TYR A 128 3.28 6.63 6.87
C TYR A 128 1.78 6.34 6.96
N CYS A 129 1.13 6.15 5.81
CA CYS A 129 -0.26 5.76 5.73
C CYS A 129 -0.46 4.29 6.12
N ASN A 130 -1.51 4.01 6.88
CA ASN A 130 -1.90 2.65 7.21
C ASN A 130 -2.37 1.88 5.96
N GLY A 131 -1.82 0.68 5.77
CA GLY A 131 -1.99 -0.16 4.58
C GLY A 131 -3.41 -0.40 4.06
N PRO A 132 -4.47 -0.61 4.88
CA PRO A 132 -5.80 -0.94 4.36
C PRO A 132 -6.33 0.03 3.30
N THR A 133 -6.03 1.33 3.43
CA THR A 133 -6.42 2.31 2.42
C THR A 133 -5.65 3.63 2.51
N TYR A 134 -5.41 4.24 1.35
CA TYR A 134 -4.94 5.61 1.24
C TYR A 134 -5.21 6.16 -0.17
N LEU A 135 -5.42 7.48 -0.24
CA LEU A 135 -5.57 8.22 -1.49
C LEU A 135 -4.26 8.93 -1.82
N ILE A 136 -3.80 8.85 -3.06
CA ILE A 136 -2.58 9.50 -3.57
C ILE A 136 -2.96 10.47 -4.68
N SER A 137 -2.45 11.71 -4.60
CA SER A 137 -2.56 12.67 -5.70
C SER A 137 -1.68 12.29 -6.89
N PRO A 138 -2.03 12.68 -8.13
CA PRO A 138 -1.22 12.34 -9.31
C PRO A 138 0.23 12.85 -9.19
N ALA A 139 0.42 14.09 -8.74
CA ALA A 139 1.75 14.65 -8.54
C ALA A 139 2.56 13.93 -7.45
N ALA A 140 1.90 13.46 -6.37
CA ALA A 140 2.57 12.63 -5.37
C ALA A 140 3.06 11.32 -5.97
N LEU A 141 2.19 10.59 -6.68
CA LEU A 141 2.53 9.30 -7.27
C LEU A 141 3.70 9.39 -8.24
N ALA A 142 3.71 10.39 -9.13
CA ALA A 142 4.82 10.65 -10.02
C ALA A 142 6.13 10.85 -9.25
N ALA A 143 6.10 11.70 -8.21
CA ALA A 143 7.27 11.98 -7.38
C ALA A 143 7.78 10.74 -6.62
N LEU A 144 6.91 9.84 -6.16
CA LEU A 144 7.33 8.57 -5.55
C LEU A 144 8.12 7.70 -6.53
N ILE A 145 7.63 7.58 -7.77
CA ILE A 145 8.27 6.75 -8.80
C ILE A 145 9.63 7.33 -9.19
N GLU A 146 9.76 8.65 -9.27
CA GLU A 146 11.04 9.33 -9.57
C GLU A 146 12.15 9.05 -8.56
N VAL A 147 11.80 8.89 -7.27
CA VAL A 147 12.78 8.66 -6.20
C VAL A 147 12.98 7.18 -5.87
N ALA A 148 12.09 6.30 -6.33
CA ALA A 148 12.06 4.89 -5.92
C ALA A 148 13.37 4.14 -6.14
N TRP A 149 14.09 4.41 -7.23
CA TRP A 149 15.36 3.74 -7.57
C TRP A 149 16.50 4.05 -6.58
N ARG A 150 16.35 5.07 -5.73
CA ARG A 150 17.35 5.47 -4.73
C ARG A 150 17.23 4.69 -3.42
N HIS A 151 16.17 3.90 -3.25
CA HIS A 151 15.84 3.24 -1.99
C HIS A 151 15.72 1.72 -2.18
N LYS A 152 16.18 0.96 -1.18
CA LYS A 152 15.99 -0.49 -1.17
C LYS A 152 14.57 -0.83 -0.72
N ILE A 153 13.87 -1.59 -1.53
CA ILE A 153 12.51 -2.05 -1.23
C ILE A 153 12.50 -3.03 -0.04
N PHE A 154 11.43 -3.02 0.73
CA PHE A 154 11.16 -3.98 1.82
C PHE A 154 9.67 -4.35 1.89
N GLU A 155 9.35 -5.42 2.62
CA GLU A 155 8.05 -6.10 2.60
C GLU A 155 6.85 -5.25 3.03
N VAL A 156 7.06 -4.37 4.02
CA VAL A 156 6.04 -3.47 4.55
C VAL A 156 5.80 -2.33 3.56
N GLU A 157 5.03 -2.64 2.51
CA GLU A 157 4.80 -1.76 1.35
C GLU A 157 4.35 -0.36 1.75
N ASP A 158 3.46 -0.26 2.73
CA ASP A 158 2.78 0.98 3.08
C ASP A 158 3.79 1.93 3.73
N ALA A 159 4.64 1.41 4.63
CA ALA A 159 5.76 2.15 5.16
C ALA A 159 6.81 2.51 4.10
N PHE A 160 7.04 1.64 3.09
CA PHE A 160 7.97 1.94 2.01
C PHE A 160 7.47 3.08 1.12
N PHE A 161 6.28 2.97 0.52
CA PHE A 161 5.75 3.96 -0.42
C PHE A 161 5.31 5.24 0.27
N THR A 162 4.53 5.12 1.32
CA THR A 162 3.86 6.27 1.95
C THR A 162 4.66 6.87 3.10
N GLY A 163 5.76 6.21 3.51
CA GLY A 163 6.72 6.72 4.49
C GLY A 163 8.06 7.08 3.86
N VAL A 164 8.85 6.09 3.47
CA VAL A 164 10.22 6.28 2.99
C VAL A 164 10.27 7.09 1.70
N LEU A 165 9.55 6.65 0.66
CA LEU A 165 9.51 7.35 -0.62
C LEU A 165 8.79 8.70 -0.50
N ALA A 166 7.68 8.75 0.25
CA ALA A 166 6.95 10.00 0.50
C ALA A 166 7.83 11.07 1.15
N ARG A 167 8.59 10.71 2.20
CA ARG A 167 9.58 11.61 2.83
C ARG A 167 10.65 12.04 1.83
N SER A 168 11.18 11.11 1.03
CA SER A 168 12.21 11.41 0.02
C SER A 168 11.71 12.30 -1.12
N ALA A 169 10.43 12.25 -1.44
CA ALA A 169 9.79 12.98 -2.53
C ALA A 169 9.11 14.29 -2.08
N ASN A 170 9.20 14.62 -0.79
CA ASN A 170 8.48 15.73 -0.15
C ASN A 170 6.96 15.66 -0.38
N VAL A 171 6.37 14.47 -0.20
CA VAL A 171 4.92 14.26 -0.24
C VAL A 171 4.34 14.51 1.15
N GLN A 172 3.30 15.33 1.23
CA GLN A 172 2.61 15.63 2.49
C GLN A 172 1.60 14.53 2.82
N LEU A 173 1.70 13.97 4.03
CA LEU A 173 0.64 13.12 4.58
C LEU A 173 -0.40 13.99 5.28
N VAL A 174 -1.66 13.84 4.88
CA VAL A 174 -2.80 14.57 5.43
C VAL A 174 -3.73 13.56 6.10
N LYS A 175 -4.01 13.80 7.38
CA LYS A 175 -4.96 12.99 8.13
C LYS A 175 -6.37 13.38 7.69
N GLU A 176 -7.11 12.42 7.14
CA GLU A 176 -8.48 12.63 6.68
C GLU A 176 -9.48 11.84 7.56
N PRO A 177 -10.46 12.50 8.21
CA PRO A 177 -11.53 11.82 8.91
C PRO A 177 -12.26 10.83 7.99
N GLY A 178 -12.60 9.64 8.48
CA GLY A 178 -13.19 8.57 7.64
C GLY A 178 -12.21 7.49 7.23
N PHE A 179 -10.90 7.79 7.21
CA PHE A 179 -9.84 6.79 7.13
C PHE A 179 -9.60 6.20 8.53
N TRP A 180 -10.34 5.14 8.87
CA TRP A 180 -10.26 4.43 10.14
C TRP A 180 -9.61 3.05 10.00
N ASN A 181 -8.93 2.63 11.07
CA ASN A 181 -8.47 1.27 11.26
C ASN A 181 -9.27 0.61 12.39
N ARG A 182 -10.56 0.35 12.16
CA ARG A 182 -11.40 -0.36 13.13
C ARG A 182 -11.97 -1.63 12.50
N PRO A 183 -11.78 -2.81 13.11
CA PRO A 183 -12.42 -4.02 12.66
C PRO A 183 -13.94 -3.86 12.82
N VAL A 184 -14.67 -4.10 11.75
CA VAL A 184 -16.15 -4.11 11.72
C VAL A 184 -16.66 -5.50 12.08
N SER A 185 -15.87 -6.53 11.78
CA SER A 185 -16.01 -7.88 12.29
C SER A 185 -14.63 -8.56 12.32
N ARG A 186 -14.53 -9.79 12.85
CA ARG A 186 -13.26 -10.56 12.93
C ARG A 186 -12.52 -10.75 11.58
N ARG A 187 -13.14 -10.44 10.43
CA ARG A 187 -12.56 -10.59 9.08
C ARG A 187 -12.67 -9.36 8.18
N ILE A 188 -13.28 -8.25 8.63
CA ILE A 188 -13.51 -7.07 7.79
C ILE A 188 -12.99 -5.84 8.51
N THR A 189 -12.04 -5.16 7.88
CA THR A 189 -11.51 -3.88 8.34
C THR A 189 -12.31 -2.79 7.62
N GLY A 190 -13.30 -2.18 8.28
CA GLY A 190 -14.21 -1.28 7.59
C GLY A 190 -13.86 0.20 7.78
N LEU A 191 -13.99 0.95 6.70
CA LEU A 191 -13.99 2.41 6.73
C LEU A 191 -15.44 2.88 6.84
N TYR A 192 -15.84 3.27 8.05
CA TYR A 192 -17.08 4.02 8.22
C TYR A 192 -16.77 5.51 8.22
N PHE A 193 -17.17 6.22 7.17
CA PHE A 193 -17.43 7.65 7.30
C PHE A 193 -18.70 7.80 8.17
N SER A 194 -18.55 7.75 9.50
CA SER A 194 -19.63 8.22 10.38
C SER A 194 -19.69 9.73 10.22
N SER A 195 -20.72 10.22 9.52
CA SER A 195 -21.19 11.58 9.76
C SER A 195 -21.64 11.60 11.21
N SER A 196 -20.87 12.22 12.10
CA SER A 196 -21.44 12.68 13.35
C SER A 196 -22.51 13.70 12.99
N LEU A 197 -23.75 13.24 12.85
CA LEU A 197 -24.89 14.07 13.20
C LEU A 197 -24.67 14.39 14.68
N SER A 198 -24.24 15.62 14.93
CA SER A 198 -24.37 16.25 16.22
C SER A 198 -25.82 16.10 16.65
N SER A 199 -26.14 15.09 17.46
CA SER A 199 -27.37 15.13 18.23
C SER A 199 -27.16 16.21 19.27
N THR A 200 -27.76 17.35 18.96
CA THR A 200 -28.06 18.41 19.91
C THR A 200 -28.65 17.73 21.14
N ARG A 201 -27.97 17.82 22.29
CA ARG A 201 -28.66 17.64 23.57
C ARG A 201 -29.76 18.68 23.61
N ARG A 202 -31.01 18.27 23.43
CA ARG A 202 -32.16 19.01 23.92
C ARG A 202 -32.47 18.46 25.30
N ASN A 203 -32.37 19.38 26.27
CA ASN A 203 -32.90 19.42 27.63
C ASN A 203 -33.32 18.10 28.27
#